data_AF-M1YWY4-F1
#
_entry.id   AF-M1YWY4-F1
#
_cell.length_a   1.000
_cell.length_b   1.000
_cell.length_c   1.000
_cell.angle_alpha   90.00
_cell.angle_beta   90.00
_cell.angle_gamma   90.00
#
_symmetry.space_group_name_H-M   'P 1'
#
loop_
_entity.id
_entity.type
_entity.pdbx_description
1 polymer ?
#
loop_
_entity_poly.entity_id
_entity_poly.type
_entity_poly.pdbx_seq_one_letter_code
_entity_poly.pdbx_strand_id
1 'polypeptide(L)'
;MRHRVARPAPFFQLAALALLIGMTTPACTTYPKCLGECGNGRGTLLLESGDHYVGEFQDGAYHGYGTLNQATGEHYTGEWRHGLRHGQGTQVWPNGDRYTGGWKLDRRHGPGIFNKADGTGQSGRWQDGRLMDPDSERAESGRRF
;
A
#
# COMPACT_ATOMS: atom_id res chain seq x y z
N MET A 1 -17.52 -48.78 51.91
CA MET A 1 -18.38 -48.06 52.90
C MET A 1 -17.79 -46.66 53.05
N ARG A 2 -18.40 -45.65 52.41
CA ARG A 2 -19.36 -44.71 53.04
C ARG A 2 -18.65 -43.81 54.06
N HIS A 3 -18.53 -42.49 53.95
CA HIS A 3 -19.01 -41.48 53.00
C HIS A 3 -18.13 -40.23 53.21
N ARG A 4 -17.74 -39.54 52.13
CA ARG A 4 -17.40 -38.11 52.20
C ARG A 4 -18.71 -37.34 52.41
N VAL A 5 -18.80 -36.57 53.50
CA VAL A 5 -19.85 -35.56 53.73
C VAL A 5 -19.14 -34.41 54.46
N ALA A 6 -18.74 -33.39 53.73
CA ALA A 6 -19.44 -32.12 53.48
C ALA A 6 -19.10 -31.06 54.53
N ARG A 7 -18.37 -30.03 54.08
CA ARG A 7 -18.13 -28.78 54.79
C ARG A 7 -19.40 -27.92 54.71
N PRO A 8 -19.78 -27.22 55.78
CA PRO A 8 -20.55 -25.99 55.66
C PRO A 8 -19.66 -24.80 56.03
N ALA A 9 -19.39 -23.93 55.06
CA ALA A 9 -19.02 -22.55 55.32
C ALA A 9 -20.29 -21.69 55.17
N PRO A 10 -20.59 -20.76 56.10
CA PRO A 10 -21.77 -19.94 55.98
C PRO A 10 -21.58 -18.87 54.89
N PHE A 11 -22.61 -18.77 54.07
CA PHE A 11 -22.90 -17.66 53.19
C PHE A 11 -22.94 -16.36 53.98
N PHE A 12 -22.18 -15.35 53.55
CA PHE A 12 -22.67 -13.97 53.52
C PHE A 12 -22.09 -13.29 52.29
N GLN A 13 -22.96 -13.15 51.29
CA GLN A 13 -22.79 -12.21 50.19
C GLN A 13 -22.70 -10.80 50.78
N LEU A 14 -21.62 -10.09 50.46
CA LEU A 14 -21.66 -8.64 50.33
C LEU A 14 -20.96 -8.31 49.02
N ALA A 15 -21.75 -7.77 48.09
CA ALA A 15 -21.32 -7.34 46.79
C ALA A 15 -20.15 -6.36 46.93
N ALA A 16 -18.96 -6.78 46.49
CA ALA A 16 -17.86 -5.86 46.27
C ALA A 16 -18.25 -4.98 45.08
N LEU A 17 -18.62 -3.75 45.42
CA LEU A 17 -18.61 -2.54 44.62
C LEU A 17 -17.79 -2.73 43.33
N ALA A 18 -18.46 -2.71 42.19
CA ALA A 18 -17.81 -2.56 40.90
C ALA A 18 -17.11 -1.19 40.91
N LEU A 19 -15.85 -1.17 41.31
CA LEU A 19 -14.94 -0.08 40.99
C LEU A 19 -14.96 0.04 39.48
N LEU A 20 -15.49 1.16 39.00
CA LEU A 20 -15.32 1.69 37.65
C LEU A 20 -13.82 1.87 37.42
N ILE A 21 -13.08 0.78 37.25
CA ILE A 21 -11.82 0.83 36.53
C ILE A 21 -12.30 1.07 35.11
N GLY A 22 -12.27 2.34 34.70
CA GLY A 22 -12.31 2.71 33.30
C GLY A 22 -11.20 1.92 32.63
N MET A 23 -11.54 0.74 32.14
CA MET A 23 -10.80 0.10 31.08
C MET A 23 -11.06 1.00 29.87
N THR A 24 -10.36 2.13 29.85
CA THR A 24 -9.87 2.66 28.58
C THR A 24 -9.25 1.43 27.95
N THR A 25 -9.94 0.84 26.98
CA THR A 25 -9.31 -0.11 26.08
C THR A 25 -7.94 0.47 25.79
N PRO A 26 -6.84 -0.28 25.89
CA PRO A 26 -5.60 0.22 25.32
C PRO A 26 -6.02 0.56 23.90
N ALA A 27 -6.10 1.85 23.59
CA ALA A 27 -6.48 2.30 22.28
C ALA A 27 -5.52 1.53 21.41
N CYS A 28 -6.03 0.52 20.69
CA CYS A 28 -5.23 -0.38 19.90
C CYS A 28 -4.48 0.57 19.00
N THR A 29 -3.24 0.86 19.37
CA THR A 29 -2.60 2.06 18.84
C THR A 29 -2.11 1.54 17.51
N THR A 30 -2.88 1.83 16.48
CA THR A 30 -2.77 1.23 15.15
C THR A 30 -1.53 1.79 14.44
N TYR A 31 -0.37 1.82 15.08
CA TYR A 31 0.84 2.31 14.45
C TYR A 31 1.11 1.54 13.15
N PRO A 32 1.66 2.21 12.12
CA PRO A 32 2.07 1.54 10.91
C PRO A 32 2.95 0.34 11.28
N LYS A 33 2.47 -0.85 10.94
CA LYS A 33 3.11 -2.09 11.33
C LYS A 33 4.12 -2.47 10.26
N CYS A 34 5.39 -2.25 10.56
CA CYS A 34 6.48 -2.79 9.76
C CYS A 34 6.76 -4.25 10.16
N LEU A 35 6.95 -5.10 9.16
CA LEU A 35 7.51 -6.44 9.26
C LEU A 35 8.76 -6.51 8.38
N GLY A 36 9.93 -6.72 8.96
CA GLY A 36 11.21 -6.74 8.24
C GLY A 36 11.97 -5.41 8.30
N GLU A 37 12.75 -5.11 7.27
CA GLU A 37 13.74 -4.03 7.26
C GLU A 37 13.18 -2.75 6.59
N CYS A 38 12.08 -2.19 7.10
CA CYS A 38 11.44 -1.02 6.47
C CYS A 38 12.27 0.28 6.54
N GLY A 39 13.39 0.29 7.25
CA GLY A 39 14.33 1.40 7.25
C GLY A 39 15.28 1.36 6.04
N ASN A 40 15.94 0.22 5.84
CA ASN A 40 16.90 -0.01 4.76
C ASN A 40 16.97 -1.52 4.49
N GLY A 41 16.39 -1.98 3.38
CA GLY A 41 16.29 -3.40 3.08
C GLY A 41 14.89 -3.80 2.61
N ARG A 42 14.49 -5.06 2.83
CA ARG A 42 13.18 -5.56 2.38
C ARG A 42 12.21 -5.71 3.55
N GLY A 43 10.97 -5.31 3.33
CA GLY A 43 9.93 -5.42 4.35
C GLY A 43 8.51 -5.31 3.81
N THR A 44 7.58 -5.45 4.74
CA THR A 44 6.15 -5.20 4.56
C THR A 44 5.73 -4.09 5.51
N LEU A 45 5.21 -3.00 4.96
CA LEU A 45 4.64 -1.90 5.73
C LEU A 45 3.11 -1.94 5.59
N LEU A 46 2.40 -2.09 6.70
CA LEU A 46 0.95 -1.93 6.77
C LEU A 46 0.62 -0.56 7.35
N LEU A 47 -0.18 0.22 6.63
CA LEU A 47 -0.64 1.54 7.06
C LEU A 47 -2.00 1.47 7.75
N GLU A 48 -2.33 2.49 8.54
CA GLU A 48 -3.65 2.65 9.17
C GLU A 48 -4.79 2.71 8.15
N SER A 49 -4.51 3.23 6.94
CA SER A 49 -5.47 3.29 5.84
C SER A 49 -5.90 1.90 5.34
N GLY A 50 -5.18 0.84 5.71
CA GLY A 50 -5.30 -0.50 5.15
C GLY A 50 -4.43 -0.72 3.91
N ASP A 51 -3.76 0.32 3.42
CA ASP A 51 -2.75 0.18 2.37
C ASP A 51 -1.58 -0.65 2.90
N HIS A 52 -0.98 -1.46 2.04
CA HIS A 52 0.24 -2.16 2.40
C HIS A 52 1.24 -2.18 1.25
N TYR A 53 2.50 -1.97 1.60
CA TYR A 53 3.62 -2.05 0.69
C TYR A 53 4.47 -3.26 1.02
N VAL A 54 4.87 -4.01 -0.01
CA VAL A 54 5.83 -5.11 0.09
C VAL A 54 6.95 -4.83 -0.90
N GLY A 55 8.17 -4.63 -0.42
CA GLY A 55 9.27 -4.30 -1.31
C GLY A 55 10.51 -3.84 -0.58
N GLU A 56 11.37 -3.17 -1.35
CA GLU A 56 12.59 -2.56 -0.85
C GLU A 56 12.32 -1.18 -0.24
N PHE A 57 13.15 -0.82 0.74
CA PHE A 57 13.14 0.43 1.48
C PHE A 57 14.54 1.02 1.53
N GLN A 58 14.60 2.35 1.49
CA GLN A 58 15.80 3.12 1.75
C GLN A 58 15.41 4.37 2.55
N ASP A 59 16.10 4.60 3.66
CA ASP A 59 15.83 5.70 4.60
C ASP A 59 14.34 5.82 5.01
N GLY A 60 13.68 4.66 5.21
CA GLY A 60 12.26 4.59 5.59
C GLY A 60 11.27 4.79 4.46
N ALA A 61 11.72 5.09 3.24
CA ALA A 61 10.88 5.32 2.07
C ALA A 61 10.88 4.11 1.12
N TYR A 62 9.80 3.93 0.35
CA TYR A 62 9.77 2.92 -0.72
C TYR A 62 10.89 3.19 -1.72
N HIS A 63 11.65 2.15 -2.03
CA HIS A 63 12.79 2.22 -2.95
C HIS A 63 12.89 0.90 -3.73
N GLY A 64 13.73 0.85 -4.77
CA GLY A 64 14.01 -0.39 -5.50
C GLY A 64 12.74 -0.94 -6.15
N TYR A 65 12.52 -2.25 -6.07
CA TYR A 65 11.31 -2.88 -6.59
C TYR A 65 10.32 -3.21 -5.46
N GLY A 66 9.03 -2.95 -5.70
CA GLY A 66 7.99 -3.25 -4.71
C GLY A 66 6.58 -3.13 -5.24
N THR A 67 5.65 -3.63 -4.44
CA THR A 67 4.22 -3.59 -4.70
C THR A 67 3.53 -2.79 -3.60
N LEU A 68 2.80 -1.73 -3.99
CA LEU A 68 1.85 -1.03 -3.13
C LEU A 68 0.44 -1.51 -3.48
N ASN A 69 -0.26 -2.08 -2.51
CA ASN A 69 -1.68 -2.41 -2.61
C ASN A 69 -2.46 -1.42 -1.75
N GLN A 70 -3.37 -0.70 -2.36
CA GLN A 70 -4.19 0.29 -1.66
C GLN A 70 -5.51 -0.35 -1.22
N ALA A 71 -6.04 0.09 -0.09
CA ALA A 71 -7.33 -0.37 0.43
C ALA A 71 -8.49 -0.05 -0.52
N THR A 72 -8.31 0.93 -1.42
CA THR A 72 -9.25 1.29 -2.49
C THR A 72 -9.31 0.26 -3.63
N GLY A 73 -8.40 -0.73 -3.64
CA GLY A 73 -8.30 -1.77 -4.67
C GLY A 73 -7.30 -1.46 -5.79
N GLU A 74 -6.75 -0.24 -5.81
CA GLU A 74 -5.64 0.11 -6.69
C GLU A 74 -4.37 -0.62 -6.27
N HIS A 75 -3.55 -1.04 -7.24
CA HIS A 75 -2.22 -1.54 -6.92
C HIS A 75 -1.20 -1.15 -7.97
N TYR A 76 0.02 -0.90 -7.49
CA TYR A 76 1.19 -0.66 -8.32
C TYR A 76 2.25 -1.69 -8.00
N THR A 77 2.83 -2.29 -9.03
CA THR A 77 4.03 -3.14 -8.93
C THR A 77 5.08 -2.60 -9.88
N GLY A 78 6.26 -2.26 -9.36
CA GLY A 78 7.32 -1.72 -10.19
C GLY A 78 8.45 -1.10 -9.38
N GLU A 79 9.22 -0.26 -10.05
CA GLU A 79 10.31 0.48 -9.41
C GLU A 79 9.80 1.70 -8.62
N TRP A 80 10.50 2.00 -7.53
CA TRP A 80 10.25 3.07 -6.59
C TRP A 80 11.53 3.85 -6.33
N ARG A 81 11.39 5.15 -6.10
CA ARG A 81 12.49 6.02 -5.68
C ARG A 81 11.97 7.08 -4.72
N HIS A 82 12.43 7.03 -3.48
CA HIS A 82 12.05 7.95 -2.40
C HIS A 82 10.53 8.07 -2.22
N GLY A 83 9.84 6.92 -2.21
CA GLY A 83 8.39 6.87 -2.01
C GLY A 83 7.55 7.14 -3.27
N LEU A 84 8.17 7.49 -4.40
CA LEU A 84 7.47 7.79 -5.65
C LEU A 84 7.68 6.66 -6.67
N ARG A 85 6.66 6.36 -7.48
CA ARG A 85 6.78 5.45 -8.62
C ARG A 85 7.82 5.99 -9.60
N HIS A 86 8.72 5.11 -10.03
CA HIS A 86 9.82 5.43 -10.91
C HIS A 86 10.11 4.26 -11.86
N GLY A 87 11.03 4.44 -12.81
CA GLY A 87 11.51 3.35 -13.66
C GLY A 87 10.39 2.69 -14.45
N GLN A 88 10.34 1.37 -14.50
CA GLN A 88 9.27 0.58 -15.08
C GLN A 88 8.29 0.09 -14.02
N GLY A 89 7.00 0.08 -14.35
CA GLY A 89 5.98 -0.42 -13.45
C GLY A 89 4.62 -0.62 -14.10
N THR A 90 3.78 -1.37 -13.40
CA THR A 90 2.39 -1.61 -13.75
C THR A 90 1.48 -1.07 -12.66
N GLN A 91 0.58 -0.17 -13.04
CA GLN A 91 -0.55 0.28 -12.22
C GLN A 91 -1.81 -0.42 -12.71
N VAL A 92 -2.59 -0.94 -11.78
CA VAL A 92 -3.92 -1.48 -12.03
C VAL A 92 -4.92 -0.72 -11.15
N TRP A 93 -6.05 -0.36 -11.75
CA TRP A 93 -7.14 0.33 -11.08
C TRP A 93 -8.29 -0.66 -10.77
N PRO A 94 -9.19 -0.34 -9.82
CA PRO A 94 -10.25 -1.25 -9.38
C PRO A 94 -11.26 -1.54 -10.49
N ASN A 95 -11.37 -0.63 -11.46
CA ASN A 95 -12.22 -0.80 -12.64
C ASN A 95 -11.63 -1.79 -13.65
N GLY A 96 -10.40 -2.29 -13.46
CA GLY A 96 -9.69 -3.20 -14.36
C GLY A 96 -8.80 -2.50 -15.40
N ASP A 97 -8.79 -1.17 -15.43
CA ASP A 97 -7.83 -0.44 -16.25
C ASP A 97 -6.41 -0.74 -15.78
N ARG A 98 -5.45 -0.71 -16.71
CA ARG A 98 -4.07 -1.03 -16.45
C ARG A 98 -3.13 -0.19 -17.29
N TYR A 99 -2.11 0.36 -16.65
CA TYR A 99 -0.97 0.98 -17.31
C TYR A 99 0.28 0.15 -17.06
N THR A 100 1.00 -0.20 -18.11
CA THR A 100 2.34 -0.80 -18.03
C THR A 100 3.31 0.05 -18.83
N GLY A 101 4.36 0.55 -18.19
CA GLY A 101 5.35 1.39 -18.85
C GLY A 101 6.21 2.17 -17.88
N GLY A 102 6.81 3.24 -18.38
CA GLY A 102 7.70 4.06 -17.59
C GLY A 102 6.99 5.03 -16.63
N TRP A 103 7.68 5.34 -15.54
CA TRP A 103 7.24 6.22 -14.47
C TRP A 103 8.36 7.17 -14.06
N LYS A 104 7.99 8.41 -13.73
CA LYS A 104 8.88 9.43 -13.19
C LYS A 104 8.09 10.34 -12.26
N LEU A 105 8.51 10.40 -10.99
CA LEU A 105 7.89 11.26 -9.98
C LEU A 105 6.37 11.06 -9.91
N ASP A 106 5.95 9.79 -9.80
CA ASP A 106 4.54 9.37 -9.77
C ASP A 106 3.70 9.64 -11.02
N ARG A 107 4.34 10.04 -12.12
CA ARG A 107 3.66 10.26 -13.40
C ARG A 107 4.12 9.24 -14.43
N ARG A 108 3.19 8.78 -15.26
CA ARG A 108 3.50 7.99 -16.47
C ARG A 108 4.47 8.79 -17.35
N HIS A 109 5.56 8.17 -17.77
CA HIS A 109 6.66 8.83 -18.47
C HIS A 109 7.43 7.84 -19.35
N GLY A 110 7.79 8.23 -20.57
CA GLY A 110 8.46 7.36 -21.53
C GLY A 110 7.49 6.37 -22.20
N PRO A 111 8.01 5.28 -22.80
CA PRO A 111 7.17 4.29 -23.48
C PRO A 111 6.20 3.60 -22.50
N GLY A 112 4.95 3.39 -22.93
CA GLY A 112 3.99 2.64 -22.15
C GLY A 112 2.68 2.35 -22.87
N ILE A 113 1.91 1.44 -22.29
CA ILE A 113 0.62 0.96 -22.80
C ILE A 113 -0.43 1.16 -21.70
N PHE A 114 -1.51 1.84 -22.04
CA PHE A 114 -2.71 1.94 -21.20
C PHE A 114 -3.82 1.11 -21.82
N ASN A 115 -4.25 0.07 -21.12
CA ASN A 115 -5.37 -0.79 -21.50
C ASN A 115 -6.54 -0.52 -20.57
N LYS A 116 -7.71 -0.31 -21.13
CA LYS A 116 -8.97 -0.26 -20.40
C LYS A 116 -9.49 -1.66 -20.13
N ALA A 117 -10.36 -1.78 -19.14
CA ALA A 117 -11.00 -3.06 -18.80
C ALA A 117 -11.85 -3.64 -19.94
N ASP A 118 -12.37 -2.79 -20.84
CA ASP A 118 -13.14 -3.19 -22.02
C ASP A 118 -12.28 -3.76 -23.17
N GLY A 119 -10.96 -3.84 -23.00
CA GLY A 119 -10.01 -4.35 -23.99
C GLY A 119 -9.50 -3.30 -24.99
N THR A 120 -10.03 -2.07 -24.96
CA THR A 120 -9.46 -0.96 -25.73
C THR A 120 -8.20 -0.44 -25.07
N GLY A 121 -7.33 0.25 -25.82
CA GLY A 121 -6.09 0.75 -25.25
C GLY A 121 -5.32 1.69 -26.16
N GLN A 122 -4.31 2.33 -25.60
CA GLN A 122 -3.40 3.24 -26.30
C GLN A 122 -1.96 2.93 -25.90
N SER A 123 -1.08 2.85 -26.88
CA SER A 123 0.36 2.73 -26.70
C SER A 123 1.05 3.97 -27.24
N GLY A 124 2.19 4.32 -26.66
CA GLY A 124 3.01 5.43 -27.15
C GLY A 124 3.93 6.00 -26.08
N ARG A 125 4.46 7.19 -26.35
CA ARG A 125 5.25 7.94 -25.38
C ARG A 125 4.35 8.75 -24.46
N TRP A 126 4.64 8.65 -23.16
CA TRP A 126 3.99 9.41 -22.11
C TRP A 126 4.94 10.51 -21.61
N GLN A 127 4.41 11.69 -21.37
CA GLN A 127 5.14 12.78 -20.74
C GLN A 127 4.25 13.42 -19.66
N ASP A 128 4.74 13.38 -18.42
CA ASP A 128 4.07 13.93 -17.24
C ASP A 128 2.60 13.50 -17.11
N GLY A 129 2.34 12.22 -17.37
CA GLY A 129 1.01 11.61 -17.22
C GLY A 129 0.13 11.67 -18.49
N ARG A 130 0.57 12.36 -19.55
CA ARG A 130 -0.17 12.54 -20.80
C ARG A 130 0.44 11.71 -21.92
N LEU A 131 -0.40 11.09 -22.75
CA LEU A 131 0.05 10.45 -23.99
C LEU A 131 0.40 11.57 -24.99
N MET A 132 1.57 11.48 -25.60
CA MET A 132 2.01 12.43 -26.62
C MET A 132 1.35 12.14 -27.96
N ASP A 133 1.07 13.20 -28.70
CA ASP A 133 0.67 13.11 -30.11
C ASP A 133 1.88 12.64 -30.94
N PRO A 134 1.77 11.56 -31.74
CA PRO A 134 2.85 11.10 -32.60
C PRO A 134 3.46 12.19 -33.49
N ASP A 135 2.66 13.17 -33.94
CA ASP A 135 3.12 14.24 -34.82
C ASP A 135 3.95 15.31 -34.10
N SER A 136 3.86 15.37 -32.75
CA SER A 136 4.62 16.33 -31.94
C SER A 136 6.13 16.02 -31.89
N GLU A 137 6.53 14.75 -31.99
CA GLU A 137 7.96 14.36 -32.02
C GLU A 137 8.67 14.85 -33.30
N ARG A 138 7.94 14.93 -34.41
CA ARG A 138 8.51 15.34 -35.71
C ARG A 138 8.82 16.84 -35.76
N ALA A 139 8.05 17.65 -35.03
CA ALA A 139 8.24 19.09 -34.94
C ALA A 139 9.45 19.50 -34.07
N GLU A 140 9.82 18.68 -33.07
CA GLU A 140 11.00 18.93 -32.22
C GLU A 140 12.30 18.49 -32.90
N SER A 141 12.27 17.37 -33.64
CA SER A 141 13.44 16.87 -34.38
C SER A 141 13.88 17.81 -35.53
N GLY A 142 12.96 18.61 -36.07
CA GLY A 142 13.24 19.61 -37.11
C GLY A 142 13.86 20.92 -36.63
N ARG A 143 13.98 21.16 -35.31
CA ARG A 143 14.66 22.34 -34.74
C ARG A 143 16.08 22.00 -34.33
N ARG A 144 16.88 21.48 -35.26
CA ARG A 144 18.35 21.57 -35.15
C ARG A 144 18.81 22.75 -35.98
N PHE A 145 19.33 23.77 -35.28
CA PHE A 145 20.07 24.86 -35.89
C PHE A 145 21.36 24.35 -36.53
#